data_AF-A0AA82WPD1-F1
#
_entry.id   AF-A0AA82WPD1-F1
#
_cell.length_a   1.000
_cell.length_b   1.000
_cell.length_c   1.000
_cell.angle_alpha   90.00
_cell.angle_beta   90.00
_cell.angle_gamma   90.00
#
_symmetry.space_group_name_H-M   'P 1'
#
loop_
_entity.id
_entity.type
_entity.pdbx_description
1 polymer ?
#
loop_
_entity_poly.entity_id
_entity_poly.type
_entity_poly.pdbx_seq_one_letter_code
_entity_poly.pdbx_strand_id
1 'polypeptide(L)'
;YPVKTDLHCRSSPSTSASIVRTYSSGTEVQIQCQTTGTSVQGSNVWDKTQHGCYVADYYVKTGHSGIFTTKCGSSSGGGSCKPPPINAATVALIKEFEGFVPKPAPDPIGLPTVGYGHLCKTKGCKEVPYSFPLTQETATKLLQSDIKTFTSCVSNYVKDSVKLNDNQYGALASWAFNVGCGNVQTSSLIKRLNAGENPNTVAAQELPKWKYAGGKVMPGLVRRRNAEVALFKKPSSVQAHPPKC
;
A
#
# COMPACT_ATOMS: atom_id res chain seq x y z
N TYR A 1 2.45 -9.56 14.15
CA TYR A 1 3.79 -8.96 14.24
C TYR A 1 4.41 -9.36 15.57
N PRO A 2 5.57 -10.05 15.57
CA PRO A 2 6.18 -10.51 16.81
C PRO A 2 6.85 -9.37 17.58
N VAL A 3 6.65 -9.34 18.90
CA VAL A 3 7.38 -8.43 19.78
C VAL A 3 8.82 -8.92 19.98
N LYS A 4 9.79 -8.00 19.97
CA LYS A 4 11.24 -8.30 20.04
C LYS A 4 11.71 -8.67 21.45
N THR A 5 10.97 -8.23 22.46
CA THR A 5 11.27 -8.35 23.89
C THR A 5 9.97 -8.30 24.68
N ASP A 6 10.03 -8.59 25.97
CA ASP A 6 8.91 -8.33 26.88
C ASP A 6 8.52 -6.84 26.81
N LEU A 7 7.26 -6.58 26.48
CA LEU A 7 6.80 -5.28 26.03
C LEU A 7 5.51 -4.88 26.73
N HIS A 8 5.54 -3.74 27.42
CA HIS A 8 4.37 -3.16 28.04
C HIS A 8 3.49 -2.44 27.01
N CYS A 9 2.23 -2.87 26.94
CA CYS A 9 1.17 -2.21 26.22
C CYS A 9 0.50 -1.18 27.14
N ARG A 10 0.45 0.08 26.71
CA ARG A 10 0.07 1.23 27.53
C ARG A 10 -1.25 1.84 27.09
N SER A 11 -1.90 2.59 27.97
CA SER A 11 -3.21 3.20 27.72
C SER A 11 -3.18 4.35 26.70
N SER A 12 -2.01 4.98 26.48
CA SER A 12 -1.79 6.01 25.47
C SER A 12 -0.36 5.90 24.89
N PRO A 13 -0.02 6.56 23.77
CA PRO A 13 1.30 6.47 23.14
C PRO A 13 2.36 7.26 23.91
N SER A 14 2.59 6.90 25.17
CA SER A 14 3.53 7.54 26.08
C SER A 14 4.18 6.51 27.00
N THR A 15 5.47 6.69 27.29
CA THR A 15 6.17 5.84 28.26
C THR A 15 5.70 6.07 29.70
N SER A 16 5.04 7.20 29.98
CA SER A 16 4.44 7.50 31.30
C SER A 16 3.01 7.00 31.46
N ALA A 17 2.38 6.51 30.39
CA ALA A 17 1.01 6.03 30.45
C ALA A 17 0.89 4.70 31.21
N SER A 18 -0.26 4.49 31.84
CA SER A 18 -0.54 3.28 32.62
C SER A 18 -0.40 2.02 31.77
N ILE A 19 0.15 0.96 32.37
CA ILE A 19 0.30 -0.33 31.71
C ILE A 19 -1.06 -1.03 31.72
N VAL A 20 -1.56 -1.36 30.54
CA VAL A 20 -2.81 -2.12 30.34
C VAL A 20 -2.52 -3.62 30.31
N ARG A 21 -1.37 -4.00 29.75
CA ARG A 21 -0.95 -5.39 29.55
C ARG A 21 0.56 -5.49 29.32
N THR A 22 1.14 -6.66 29.55
CA THR A 22 2.47 -7.02 29.07
C THR A 22 2.38 -8.16 28.05
N TYR A 23 3.16 -8.08 26.98
CA TYR A 23 3.39 -9.15 26.01
C TYR A 23 4.77 -9.75 26.27
N SER A 24 4.87 -11.08 26.31
CA SER A 24 6.18 -11.75 26.38
C SER A 24 6.88 -11.71 25.03
N SER A 25 8.21 -11.72 25.01
CA SER A 25 9.01 -11.80 23.79
C SER A 25 8.52 -12.88 22.82
N GLY A 26 8.45 -12.57 21.53
CA GLY A 26 7.94 -13.48 20.49
C GLY A 26 6.41 -13.53 20.35
N THR A 27 5.65 -12.90 21.24
CA THR A 27 4.19 -12.81 21.11
C THR A 27 3.79 -12.08 19.83
N GLU A 28 2.88 -12.67 19.07
CA GLU A 28 2.31 -12.07 17.86
C GLU A 28 1.20 -11.06 18.22
N VAL A 29 1.40 -9.79 17.85
CA VAL A 29 0.39 -8.72 17.99
C VAL A 29 -0.13 -8.28 16.62
N GLN A 30 -1.42 -7.97 16.54
CA GLN A 30 -2.02 -7.36 15.35
C GLN A 30 -2.07 -5.84 15.57
N ILE A 31 -1.62 -5.08 14.58
CA ILE A 31 -1.59 -3.61 14.65
C ILE A 31 -2.85 -3.07 13.99
N GLN A 32 -3.66 -2.34 14.76
CA GLN A 32 -4.88 -1.66 14.29
C GLN A 32 -4.55 -0.35 13.58
N CYS A 33 -3.70 0.47 14.17
CA CYS A 33 -3.32 1.79 13.67
C CYS A 33 -1.98 2.21 14.27
N GLN A 34 -1.37 3.25 13.72
CA GLN A 34 -0.12 3.84 14.20
C GLN A 34 -0.30 5.29 14.60
N THR A 35 0.42 5.76 15.59
CA THR A 35 0.38 7.16 16.00
C THR A 35 1.75 7.63 16.46
N THR A 36 1.89 8.93 16.70
CA THR A 36 3.12 9.48 17.26
C THR A 36 2.96 9.71 18.76
N GLY A 37 4.04 9.50 19.50
CA GLY A 37 4.05 9.55 20.94
C GLY A 37 5.41 9.92 21.52
N THR A 38 5.62 9.57 22.79
CA THR A 38 6.93 9.77 23.43
C THR A 38 8.00 8.99 22.68
N SER A 39 9.16 9.61 22.47
CA SER A 39 10.27 8.97 21.75
C SER A 39 10.85 7.81 22.58
N VAL A 40 11.01 6.67 21.94
CA VAL A 40 11.61 5.45 22.49
C VAL A 40 12.72 5.02 21.54
N GLN A 41 13.96 5.05 22.03
CA GLN A 41 15.15 4.67 21.25
C GLN A 41 15.25 5.42 19.90
N GLY A 42 14.89 6.71 19.89
CA GLY A 42 14.93 7.56 18.69
C GLY A 42 13.71 7.45 17.76
N SER A 43 12.78 6.54 18.02
CA SER A 43 11.50 6.45 17.29
C SER A 43 10.35 7.04 18.11
N ASN A 44 9.54 7.90 17.50
CA ASN A 44 8.31 8.40 18.11
C ASN A 44 7.06 7.67 17.62
N VAL A 45 7.20 6.54 16.93
CA VAL A 45 6.08 5.76 16.37
C VAL A 45 5.55 4.76 17.40
N TRP A 46 4.23 4.71 17.53
CA TRP A 46 3.50 3.83 18.43
C TRP A 46 2.42 3.06 17.67
N ASP A 47 2.32 1.76 17.94
CA ASP A 47 1.33 0.85 17.37
C ASP A 47 0.18 0.65 18.35
N LYS A 48 -1.06 0.88 17.92
CA LYS A 48 -2.24 0.41 18.66
C LYS A 48 -2.47 -1.05 18.32
N THR A 49 -2.50 -1.92 19.32
CA THR A 49 -2.69 -3.36 19.12
C THR A 49 -4.18 -3.72 19.03
N GLN A 50 -4.48 -4.99 18.70
CA GLN A 50 -5.85 -5.52 18.73
C GLN A 50 -6.53 -5.42 20.10
N HIS A 51 -5.74 -5.21 21.17
CA HIS A 51 -6.22 -5.07 22.54
C HIS A 51 -6.48 -3.61 22.94
N GLY A 52 -6.44 -2.68 21.98
CA GLY A 52 -6.79 -1.28 22.20
C GLY A 52 -5.74 -0.46 22.96
N CYS A 53 -4.59 -1.04 23.29
CA CYS A 53 -3.47 -0.41 23.97
C CYS A 53 -2.29 -0.18 23.00
N TYR A 54 -1.34 0.65 23.40
CA TYR A 54 -0.26 1.15 22.55
C TYR A 54 1.09 0.54 22.94
N VAL A 55 1.87 0.13 21.96
CA VAL A 55 3.26 -0.32 22.12
C VAL A 55 4.17 0.53 21.25
N ALA A 56 5.42 0.72 21.65
CA ALA A 56 6.39 1.43 20.82
C ALA A 56 6.80 0.55 19.63
N ASP A 57 6.70 1.07 18.41
CA ASP A 57 6.98 0.34 17.14
C ASP A 57 8.42 -0.18 17.10
N TYR A 58 9.36 0.51 17.77
CA TYR A 58 10.74 0.05 17.93
C TYR A 58 10.85 -1.40 18.42
N TYR A 59 9.92 -1.85 19.28
CA TYR A 59 9.92 -3.20 19.86
C TYR A 59 9.02 -4.20 19.12
N VAL A 60 8.38 -3.81 18.03
CA VAL A 60 7.56 -4.70 17.20
C VAL A 60 8.29 -4.94 15.88
N LYS A 61 8.40 -6.19 15.44
CA LYS A 61 8.96 -6.49 14.11
C LYS A 61 7.88 -6.24 13.04
N THR A 62 7.69 -4.98 12.67
CA THR A 62 6.77 -4.57 11.58
C THR A 62 7.39 -4.75 10.19
N GLY A 63 8.72 -4.92 10.12
CA GLY A 63 9.46 -5.13 8.87
C GLY A 63 9.57 -3.89 7.98
N HIS A 64 9.24 -2.69 8.50
CA HIS A 64 9.24 -1.42 7.76
C HIS A 64 9.85 -0.30 8.62
N SER A 65 10.58 0.62 7.98
CA SER A 65 11.18 1.80 8.65
C SER A 65 10.25 3.02 8.64
N GLY A 66 8.93 2.83 8.55
CA GLY A 66 7.93 3.90 8.44
C GLY A 66 6.49 3.44 8.66
N ILE A 67 5.56 4.41 8.70
CA ILE A 67 4.14 4.17 9.00
C ILE A 67 3.52 3.20 7.97
N PHE A 68 3.07 2.04 8.44
CA PHE A 68 2.54 0.92 7.65
C PHE A 68 1.00 0.75 7.80
N THR A 69 0.32 1.57 8.61
CA THR A 69 -1.15 1.50 8.83
C THR A 69 -1.78 2.88 9.08
N THR A 70 -3.13 2.95 9.13
CA THR A 70 -3.95 4.13 9.42
C THR A 70 -3.45 4.88 10.66
N LYS A 71 -3.48 6.22 10.67
CA LYS A 71 -3.10 7.01 11.86
C LYS A 71 -4.16 6.91 12.98
N CYS A 72 -3.79 6.59 14.22
CA CYS A 72 -4.73 6.59 15.34
C CYS A 72 -5.21 8.03 15.61
N GLY A 73 -6.53 8.24 15.64
CA GLY A 73 -7.14 9.57 15.79
C GLY A 73 -7.58 10.19 14.46
N SER A 74 -7.27 9.58 13.31
CA SER A 74 -8.15 9.73 12.16
C SER A 74 -9.42 8.95 12.47
N SER A 75 -10.50 9.66 12.79
CA SER A 75 -11.83 9.09 12.96
C SER A 75 -12.23 8.30 11.71
N SER A 76 -11.94 7.01 11.69
CA SER A 76 -12.64 6.04 10.85
C SER A 76 -13.49 5.19 11.77
N GLY A 77 -14.51 5.81 12.36
CA GLY A 77 -15.74 5.10 12.70
C GLY A 77 -16.42 4.77 11.38
N GLY A 78 -16.15 3.60 10.84
CA GLY A 78 -16.73 3.11 9.59
C GLY A 78 -16.14 1.75 9.30
N GLY A 79 -16.98 0.71 9.22
CA GLY A 79 -16.55 -0.62 8.83
C GLY A 79 -15.69 -0.55 7.57
N SER A 80 -14.63 -1.36 7.50
CA SER A 80 -13.68 -1.36 6.37
C SER A 80 -14.43 -1.55 5.05
N CYS A 81 -14.72 -0.45 4.35
CA CYS A 81 -15.33 -0.47 3.03
C CYS A 81 -14.34 -1.17 2.12
N LYS A 82 -14.68 -2.38 1.67
CA LYS A 82 -13.75 -3.20 0.89
C LYS A 82 -13.59 -2.55 -0.48
N PRO A 83 -12.37 -2.14 -0.87
CA PRO A 83 -12.15 -1.63 -2.22
C PRO A 83 -12.65 -2.65 -3.25
N PRO A 84 -13.31 -2.21 -4.33
CA PRO A 84 -13.72 -3.12 -5.39
C PRO A 84 -12.48 -3.77 -6.02
N PRO A 85 -12.57 -5.01 -6.50
CA PRO A 85 -11.51 -5.62 -7.30
C PRO A 85 -11.17 -4.74 -8.50
N ILE A 86 -9.89 -4.69 -8.89
CA ILE A 86 -9.48 -4.03 -10.12
C ILE A 86 -10.02 -4.78 -11.34
N ASN A 87 -10.31 -4.06 -12.42
CA ASN A 87 -10.83 -4.65 -13.66
C ASN A 87 -9.71 -5.31 -14.50
N ALA A 88 -10.12 -6.05 -15.54
CA ALA A 88 -9.19 -6.76 -16.41
C ALA A 88 -8.21 -5.83 -17.15
N ALA A 89 -8.63 -4.61 -17.51
CA ALA A 89 -7.77 -3.64 -18.17
C ALA A 89 -6.62 -3.17 -17.25
N THR A 90 -6.91 -3.02 -15.95
CA THR A 90 -5.91 -2.69 -14.93
C THR A 90 -4.91 -3.83 -14.74
N VAL A 91 -5.42 -5.07 -14.66
CA VAL A 91 -4.57 -6.26 -14.56
C VAL A 91 -3.63 -6.35 -15.77
N ALA A 92 -4.17 -6.19 -16.99
CA ALA A 92 -3.38 -6.21 -18.22
C ALA A 92 -2.29 -5.12 -18.24
N LEU A 93 -2.64 -3.90 -17.83
CA LEU A 93 -1.71 -2.78 -17.75
C LEU A 93 -0.53 -3.08 -16.81
N ILE A 94 -0.81 -3.59 -15.60
CA ILE A 94 0.27 -3.91 -14.65
C ILE A 94 1.13 -5.05 -15.18
N LYS A 95 0.52 -6.12 -15.72
CA LYS A 95 1.26 -7.26 -16.28
C LYS A 95 2.22 -6.85 -17.39
N GLU A 96 1.83 -5.90 -18.25
CA GLU A 96 2.68 -5.37 -19.32
C GLU A 96 3.96 -4.72 -18.79
N PHE A 97 3.86 -3.93 -17.71
CA PHE A 97 4.99 -3.17 -17.19
C PHE A 97 5.86 -3.92 -16.17
N GLU A 98 5.27 -4.84 -15.39
CA GLU A 98 6.03 -5.61 -14.40
C GLU A 98 6.73 -6.84 -15.01
N GLY A 99 6.17 -7.41 -16.09
CA GLY A 99 6.67 -8.65 -16.66
C GLY A 99 6.39 -9.87 -15.77
N PHE A 100 6.53 -11.07 -16.34
CA PHE A 100 6.24 -12.33 -15.63
C PHE A 100 7.51 -13.05 -15.18
N VAL A 101 7.62 -13.30 -13.87
CA VAL A 101 8.73 -14.04 -13.26
C VAL A 101 8.20 -15.33 -12.63
N PRO A 102 8.48 -16.51 -13.21
CA PRO A 102 7.86 -17.78 -12.78
C PRO A 102 8.42 -18.34 -11.46
N LYS A 103 9.64 -17.98 -11.06
CA LYS A 103 10.29 -18.45 -9.83
C LYS A 103 10.99 -17.27 -9.14
N PRO A 104 11.11 -17.23 -7.80
CA PRO A 104 11.81 -16.16 -7.11
C PRO A 104 13.22 -15.99 -7.68
N ALA A 105 13.48 -14.86 -8.33
CA ALA A 105 14.76 -14.59 -8.98
C ALA A 105 15.80 -14.19 -7.91
N PRO A 106 17.01 -14.80 -7.87
CA PRO A 106 18.04 -14.41 -6.91
C PRO A 106 18.38 -12.92 -7.06
N ASP A 107 18.27 -12.15 -5.97
CA ASP A 107 18.71 -10.75 -5.90
C ASP A 107 19.97 -10.67 -5.01
N PRO A 108 21.08 -10.04 -5.45
CA PRO A 108 22.24 -9.76 -4.61
C PRO A 108 21.92 -8.98 -3.30
N ILE A 109 20.77 -8.31 -3.20
CA ILE A 109 20.32 -7.54 -2.03
C ILE A 109 19.33 -8.34 -1.14
N GLY A 110 18.93 -9.54 -1.56
CA GLY A 110 18.29 -10.53 -0.68
C GLY A 110 16.76 -10.52 -0.60
N LEU A 111 16.05 -9.77 -1.45
CA LEU A 111 14.58 -9.83 -1.55
C LEU A 111 14.14 -10.20 -2.97
N PRO A 112 14.03 -11.51 -3.29
CA PRO A 112 13.68 -11.95 -4.64
C PRO A 112 12.28 -11.48 -5.02
N THR A 113 12.07 -11.21 -6.31
CA THR A 113 10.74 -10.91 -6.88
C THR A 113 10.18 -12.12 -7.63
N VAL A 114 8.85 -12.26 -7.64
CA VAL A 114 8.15 -13.33 -8.36
C VAL A 114 6.80 -12.85 -8.91
N GLY A 115 6.23 -13.58 -9.86
CA GLY A 115 4.96 -13.22 -10.50
C GLY A 115 5.07 -11.90 -11.26
N TYR A 116 4.16 -10.98 -10.99
CA TYR A 116 4.14 -9.63 -11.58
C TYR A 116 4.56 -8.60 -10.52
N GLY A 117 5.82 -8.64 -10.10
CA GLY A 117 6.39 -7.68 -9.15
C GLY A 117 6.14 -7.96 -7.67
N HIS A 118 5.75 -9.18 -7.28
CA HIS A 118 5.62 -9.54 -5.86
C HIS A 118 7.01 -9.58 -5.20
N LEU A 119 7.22 -8.74 -4.18
CA LEU A 119 8.44 -8.73 -3.38
C LEU A 119 8.35 -9.76 -2.26
N CYS A 120 9.17 -10.81 -2.31
CA CYS A 120 9.18 -11.85 -1.30
C CYS A 120 9.68 -11.29 0.05
N LYS A 121 8.94 -11.60 1.11
CA LYS A 121 9.17 -11.19 2.51
C LYS A 121 9.83 -12.28 3.35
N THR A 122 9.73 -13.54 2.92
CA THR A 122 10.36 -14.65 3.63
C THR A 122 11.38 -15.39 2.76
N LYS A 123 12.32 -16.07 3.41
CA LYS A 123 13.35 -16.87 2.73
C LYS A 123 12.67 -17.93 1.85
N GLY A 124 12.93 -17.87 0.55
CA GLY A 124 12.34 -18.77 -0.44
C GLY A 124 10.88 -18.45 -0.79
N CYS A 125 10.38 -17.27 -0.42
CA CYS A 125 9.04 -16.80 -0.77
C CYS A 125 7.91 -17.72 -0.26
N LYS A 126 8.04 -18.25 0.96
CA LYS A 126 7.11 -19.24 1.55
C LYS A 126 5.72 -18.68 1.85
N GLU A 127 5.57 -17.36 1.91
CA GLU A 127 4.30 -16.66 2.06
C GLU A 127 3.44 -16.70 0.80
N VAL A 128 4.01 -17.04 -0.35
CA VAL A 128 3.25 -17.23 -1.60
C VAL A 128 2.53 -18.58 -1.51
N PRO A 129 1.18 -18.62 -1.59
CA PRO A 129 0.39 -19.83 -1.38
C PRO A 129 0.36 -20.76 -2.60
N TYR A 130 1.27 -20.58 -3.56
CA TYR A 130 1.31 -21.28 -4.83
C TYR A 130 2.67 -21.97 -5.00
N SER A 131 2.66 -23.18 -5.56
CA SER A 131 3.88 -23.89 -5.91
C SER A 131 4.64 -23.17 -7.02
N PHE A 132 5.97 -23.19 -6.93
CA PHE A 132 6.86 -22.73 -7.99
C PHE A 132 7.18 -23.87 -8.97
N PRO A 133 7.34 -23.60 -10.28
CA PRO A 133 7.12 -22.31 -10.94
C PRO A 133 5.64 -21.89 -10.94
N LEU A 134 5.39 -20.59 -10.75
CA LEU A 134 4.06 -20.03 -10.94
C LEU A 134 3.63 -20.21 -12.41
N THR A 135 2.33 -20.34 -12.63
CA THR A 135 1.73 -20.12 -13.95
C THR A 135 1.36 -18.65 -14.07
N GLN A 136 1.11 -18.17 -15.28
CA GLN A 136 0.57 -16.81 -15.44
C GLN A 136 -0.76 -16.63 -14.70
N GLU A 137 -1.54 -17.69 -14.53
CA GLU A 137 -2.80 -17.67 -13.78
C GLU A 137 -2.56 -17.48 -12.27
N THR A 138 -1.70 -18.29 -11.65
CA THR A 138 -1.39 -18.16 -10.21
C THR A 138 -0.67 -16.85 -9.92
N ALA A 139 0.20 -16.38 -10.82
CA ALA A 139 0.81 -15.05 -10.71
C ALA A 139 -0.21 -13.92 -10.89
N THR A 140 -1.24 -14.08 -11.71
CA THR A 140 -2.33 -13.08 -11.83
C THR A 140 -3.17 -13.05 -10.55
N LYS A 141 -3.45 -14.21 -9.94
CA LYS A 141 -4.13 -14.28 -8.64
C LYS A 141 -3.30 -13.64 -7.53
N LEU A 142 -1.97 -13.86 -7.53
CA LEU A 142 -1.03 -13.20 -6.63
C LEU A 142 -1.07 -11.67 -6.80
N LEU A 143 -0.98 -11.17 -8.04
CA LEU A 143 -1.09 -9.75 -8.36
C LEU A 143 -2.42 -9.15 -7.87
N GLN A 144 -3.54 -9.84 -8.08
CA GLN A 144 -4.85 -9.39 -7.58
C GLN A 144 -4.93 -9.35 -6.05
N SER A 145 -4.09 -10.11 -5.35
CA SER A 145 -3.95 -10.02 -3.90
C SER A 145 -3.09 -8.81 -3.50
N ASP A 146 -1.92 -8.66 -4.14
CA ASP A 146 -0.96 -7.59 -3.83
C ASP A 146 -1.52 -6.20 -4.12
N ILE A 147 -2.27 -6.07 -5.21
CA ILE A 147 -2.85 -4.79 -5.62
C ILE A 147 -3.85 -4.23 -4.59
N LYS A 148 -4.41 -5.08 -3.71
CA LYS A 148 -5.35 -4.66 -2.65
C LYS A 148 -4.74 -3.64 -1.70
N THR A 149 -3.43 -3.74 -1.44
CA THR A 149 -2.72 -2.76 -0.62
C THR A 149 -2.74 -1.38 -1.30
N PHE A 150 -2.52 -1.34 -2.60
CA PHE A 150 -2.47 -0.11 -3.38
C PHE A 150 -3.85 0.47 -3.66
N THR A 151 -4.87 -0.35 -3.89
CA THR A 151 -6.27 0.11 -3.99
C THR A 151 -6.74 0.71 -2.67
N SER A 152 -6.47 0.04 -1.52
CA SER A 152 -6.80 0.58 -0.20
C SER A 152 -6.15 1.94 0.05
N CYS A 153 -4.90 2.08 -0.36
CA CYS A 153 -4.13 3.31 -0.29
C CYS A 153 -4.72 4.43 -1.15
N VAL A 154 -5.09 4.16 -2.41
CA VAL A 154 -5.81 5.13 -3.25
C VAL A 154 -7.13 5.54 -2.60
N SER A 155 -7.93 4.57 -2.13
CA SER A 155 -9.21 4.85 -1.47
C SER A 155 -9.06 5.68 -0.19
N ASN A 156 -8.01 5.47 0.58
CA ASN A 156 -7.76 6.22 1.82
C ASN A 156 -7.31 7.67 1.55
N TYR A 157 -6.66 7.92 0.42
CA TYR A 157 -6.09 9.24 0.11
C TYR A 157 -6.98 10.08 -0.79
N VAL A 158 -7.84 9.48 -1.59
CA VAL A 158 -8.84 10.20 -2.38
C VAL A 158 -10.11 10.37 -1.55
N LYS A 159 -10.58 11.61 -1.37
CA LYS A 159 -11.80 11.91 -0.61
C LYS A 159 -13.04 11.27 -1.25
N ASP A 160 -14.04 10.94 -0.45
CA ASP A 160 -15.30 10.35 -0.93
C ASP A 160 -16.12 11.27 -1.85
N SER A 161 -15.85 12.58 -1.81
CA SER A 161 -16.43 13.57 -2.73
C SER A 161 -15.93 13.41 -4.16
N VAL A 162 -14.77 12.80 -4.38
CA VAL A 162 -14.24 12.49 -5.71
C VAL A 162 -14.89 11.21 -6.19
N LYS A 163 -15.42 11.19 -7.42
CA LYS A 163 -15.99 9.98 -8.02
C LYS A 163 -15.07 9.50 -9.13
N LEU A 164 -14.64 8.24 -9.03
CA LEU A 164 -13.80 7.60 -10.05
C LEU A 164 -14.46 6.33 -10.56
N ASN A 165 -14.42 6.13 -11.88
CA ASN A 165 -14.78 4.85 -12.47
C ASN A 165 -13.64 3.81 -12.26
N ASP A 166 -13.92 2.55 -12.55
CA ASP A 166 -13.00 1.43 -12.37
C ASP A 166 -11.69 1.55 -13.19
N ASN A 167 -11.72 2.15 -14.39
CA ASN A 167 -10.51 2.43 -15.16
C ASN A 167 -9.66 3.52 -14.53
N GLN A 168 -10.29 4.61 -14.06
CA GLN A 168 -9.60 5.70 -13.36
C GLN A 168 -8.96 5.20 -12.07
N TYR A 169 -9.74 4.49 -11.26
CA TYR A 169 -9.28 3.89 -10.02
C TYR A 169 -8.15 2.88 -10.25
N GLY A 170 -8.30 2.03 -11.25
CA GLY A 170 -7.29 1.05 -11.65
C GLY A 170 -5.99 1.66 -12.15
N ALA A 171 -6.06 2.74 -12.95
CA ALA A 171 -4.88 3.48 -13.37
C ALA A 171 -4.12 4.10 -12.19
N LEU A 172 -4.82 4.66 -11.19
CA LEU A 172 -4.19 5.14 -9.96
C LEU A 172 -3.60 3.98 -9.14
N ALA A 173 -4.24 2.82 -9.10
CA ALA A 173 -3.71 1.64 -8.43
C ALA A 173 -2.43 1.11 -9.11
N SER A 174 -2.37 1.10 -10.44
CA SER A 174 -1.16 0.74 -11.21
C SER A 174 -0.01 1.73 -10.97
N TRP A 175 -0.33 3.03 -10.92
CA TRP A 175 0.63 4.06 -10.57
C TRP A 175 1.14 3.87 -9.13
N ALA A 176 0.23 3.64 -8.18
CA ALA A 176 0.54 3.38 -6.78
C ALA A 176 1.41 2.13 -6.60
N PHE A 177 1.16 1.05 -7.36
CA PHE A 177 1.98 -0.16 -7.38
C PHE A 177 3.44 0.16 -7.75
N ASN A 178 3.64 1.09 -8.69
CA ASN A 178 4.97 1.49 -9.15
C ASN A 178 5.72 2.42 -8.20
N VAL A 179 5.02 3.43 -7.67
CA VAL A 179 5.69 4.52 -6.92
C VAL A 179 5.57 4.36 -5.41
N GLY A 180 4.71 3.46 -4.93
CA GLY A 180 4.45 3.25 -3.51
C GLY A 180 3.51 4.29 -2.90
N CYS A 181 2.87 3.90 -1.79
CA CYS A 181 1.80 4.68 -1.17
C CYS A 181 2.23 6.01 -0.55
N GLY A 182 3.44 6.11 -0.01
CA GLY A 182 3.95 7.38 0.54
C GLY A 182 4.05 8.48 -0.52
N ASN A 183 4.49 8.10 -1.73
CA ASN A 183 4.56 9.00 -2.88
C ASN A 183 3.15 9.41 -3.36
N VAL A 184 2.21 8.48 -3.38
CA VAL A 184 0.80 8.76 -3.73
C VAL A 184 0.19 9.76 -2.75
N GLN A 185 0.29 9.50 -1.44
CA GLN A 185 -0.32 10.31 -0.38
C GLN A 185 0.03 11.80 -0.48
N THR A 186 1.31 12.10 -0.75
CA THR A 186 1.84 13.46 -0.70
C THR A 186 1.79 14.18 -2.05
N SER A 187 1.39 13.47 -3.11
CA SER A 187 1.41 13.95 -4.49
C SER A 187 0.48 15.14 -4.75
N SER A 188 0.89 15.98 -5.71
CA SER A 188 0.01 17.01 -6.28
C SER A 188 -1.23 16.40 -6.94
N LEU A 189 -1.12 15.20 -7.52
CA LEU A 189 -2.25 14.47 -8.10
C LEU A 189 -3.38 14.30 -7.08
N ILE A 190 -3.10 13.71 -5.93
CA ILE A 190 -4.11 13.49 -4.88
C ILE A 190 -4.63 14.81 -4.32
N LYS A 191 -3.76 15.81 -4.10
CA LYS A 191 -4.17 17.14 -3.62
C LYS A 191 -5.18 17.80 -4.56
N ARG A 192 -4.93 17.75 -5.87
CA ARG A 192 -5.78 18.33 -6.91
C ARG A 192 -7.11 17.59 -7.06
N LEU A 193 -7.09 16.25 -7.05
CA LEU A 193 -8.33 15.45 -7.02
C LEU A 193 -9.19 15.84 -5.81
N ASN A 194 -8.59 15.93 -4.62
CA ASN A 194 -9.27 16.26 -3.38
C ASN A 194 -9.71 17.73 -3.26
N ALA A 195 -9.22 18.60 -4.15
CA ALA A 195 -9.69 19.97 -4.33
C ALA A 195 -10.90 20.05 -5.27
N GLY A 196 -11.35 18.92 -5.83
CA GLY A 196 -12.51 18.85 -6.73
C GLY A 196 -12.19 19.19 -8.18
N GLU A 197 -10.91 19.27 -8.57
CA GLU A 197 -10.53 19.44 -9.96
C GLU A 197 -10.94 18.24 -10.82
N ASN A 198 -11.18 18.49 -12.11
CA ASN A 198 -11.60 17.44 -13.05
C ASN A 198 -10.58 16.27 -13.09
N PRO A 199 -10.98 15.02 -12.76
CA PRO A 199 -10.06 13.91 -12.64
C PRO A 199 -9.23 13.62 -13.90
N ASN A 200 -9.82 13.72 -15.09
CA ASN A 200 -9.13 13.45 -16.35
C ASN A 200 -8.06 14.51 -16.64
N THR A 201 -8.32 15.77 -16.27
CA THR A 201 -7.36 16.87 -16.40
C THR A 201 -6.19 16.67 -15.43
N VAL A 202 -6.49 16.36 -14.16
CA VAL A 202 -5.48 16.12 -13.12
C VAL A 202 -4.59 14.94 -13.50
N ALA A 203 -5.15 13.79 -13.88
CA ALA A 203 -4.38 12.62 -14.28
C ALA A 203 -3.47 12.89 -15.48
N ALA A 204 -3.99 13.58 -16.51
CA ALA A 204 -3.22 13.90 -17.72
C ALA A 204 -2.04 14.85 -17.46
N GLN A 205 -2.13 15.72 -16.46
CA GLN A 205 -1.08 16.68 -16.14
C GLN A 205 -0.09 16.16 -15.09
N GLU A 206 -0.55 15.36 -14.13
CA GLU A 206 0.27 14.94 -12.99
C GLU A 206 0.98 13.60 -13.20
N LEU A 207 0.34 12.60 -13.83
CA LEU A 207 0.98 11.29 -14.05
C LEU A 207 2.28 11.39 -14.88
N PRO A 208 2.35 12.17 -15.99
CA PRO A 208 3.58 12.26 -16.80
C PRO A 208 4.80 12.84 -16.07
N LYS A 209 4.62 13.49 -14.91
CA LYS A 209 5.71 14.01 -14.09
C LYS A 209 6.50 12.89 -13.39
N TRP A 210 5.88 11.74 -13.16
CA TRP A 210 6.46 10.56 -12.49
C TRP A 210 7.25 9.68 -13.46
N LYS A 211 8.23 10.29 -14.14
CA LYS A 211 9.05 9.70 -15.20
C LYS A 211 10.53 9.53 -14.84
N TYR A 212 10.93 9.87 -13.62
CA TYR A 212 12.33 9.91 -13.20
C TYR A 212 12.69 8.71 -12.32
N ALA A 213 13.89 8.17 -12.51
CA ALA A 213 14.57 7.27 -11.58
C ALA A 213 16.05 7.67 -11.49
N GLY A 214 16.61 7.75 -10.28
CA GLY A 214 17.99 8.22 -10.08
C GLY A 214 18.26 9.61 -10.68
N GLY A 215 17.27 10.50 -10.67
CA GLY A 215 17.35 11.84 -11.26
C GLY A 215 17.28 11.90 -12.79
N LYS A 216 17.18 10.76 -13.49
CA LYS A 216 17.13 10.70 -14.96
C LYS A 216 15.75 10.34 -15.46
N VAL A 217 15.35 10.90 -16.61
CA VAL A 217 14.12 10.49 -17.30
C VAL A 217 14.28 9.06 -17.80
N MET A 218 13.33 8.20 -17.45
CA MET A 218 13.30 6.80 -17.87
C MET A 218 12.27 6.60 -18.98
N PRO A 219 12.67 6.19 -20.19
CA PRO A 219 11.73 5.94 -21.29
C PRO A 219 10.62 4.95 -20.92
N GLY A 220 10.95 3.91 -20.13
CA GLY A 220 9.97 2.95 -19.62
C GLY A 220 8.90 3.59 -18.72
N LEU A 221 9.30 4.50 -17.83
CA LEU A 221 8.34 5.23 -16.98
C LEU A 221 7.50 6.20 -17.79
N VAL A 222 8.07 6.88 -18.80
CA VAL A 222 7.29 7.72 -19.72
C VAL A 222 6.19 6.91 -20.41
N ARG A 223 6.53 5.73 -20.97
CA ARG A 223 5.53 4.84 -21.58
C ARG A 223 4.47 4.39 -20.57
N ARG A 224 4.88 4.01 -19.36
CA ARG A 224 3.97 3.59 -18.29
C ARG A 224 2.97 4.68 -17.91
N ARG A 225 3.44 5.90 -17.67
CA ARG A 225 2.57 7.03 -17.32
C ARG A 225 1.60 7.37 -18.44
N ASN A 226 2.02 7.28 -19.71
CA ASN A 226 1.14 7.49 -20.85
C ASN A 226 0.05 6.42 -20.93
N ALA A 227 0.39 5.15 -20.70
CA ALA A 227 -0.57 4.04 -20.69
C ALA A 227 -1.56 4.14 -19.52
N GLU A 228 -1.10 4.55 -18.33
CA GLU A 228 -1.97 4.84 -17.19
C GLU A 228 -2.92 6.00 -17.47
N VAL A 229 -2.46 7.10 -18.10
CA VAL A 229 -3.34 8.20 -18.53
C VAL A 229 -4.36 7.72 -19.56
N ALA A 230 -3.95 6.88 -20.52
CA ALA A 230 -4.84 6.33 -21.53
C ALA A 230 -5.94 5.46 -20.90
N LEU A 231 -5.58 4.58 -19.95
CA LEU A 231 -6.57 3.82 -19.18
C LEU A 231 -7.47 4.75 -18.37
N PHE A 232 -6.91 5.74 -17.66
CA PHE A 232 -7.66 6.66 -16.82
C PHE A 232 -8.73 7.45 -17.62
N LYS A 233 -8.42 7.83 -18.86
CA LYS A 233 -9.37 8.54 -19.73
C LYS A 233 -10.45 7.63 -20.34
N LYS A 234 -10.31 6.31 -20.26
CA LYS A 234 -11.28 5.38 -20.84
C LYS A 234 -12.58 5.41 -20.03
N PRO A 235 -13.73 5.75 -20.64
CA PRO A 235 -14.99 5.79 -19.92
C PRO A 235 -15.40 4.39 -19.43
N SER A 236 -16.09 4.36 -18.31
CA SER A 236 -16.72 3.17 -17.75
C SER A 236 -17.91 3.58 -16.89
N SER A 237 -18.95 2.76 -16.89
CA SER A 237 -20.15 2.94 -16.06
C SER A 237 -20.00 2.39 -14.64
N VAL A 238 -18.90 1.68 -14.35
CA VAL A 238 -18.64 1.09 -13.04
C VAL A 238 -17.93 2.12 -12.16
N GLN A 239 -18.61 2.64 -11.14
CA GLN A 239 -17.97 3.48 -10.13
C GLN A 239 -17.17 2.61 -9.14
N ALA A 240 -15.89 2.93 -8.94
CA ALA A 240 -15.00 2.22 -8.04
C ALA A 240 -14.58 3.04 -6.80
N HIS A 241 -14.64 4.38 -6.88
CA HIS A 241 -14.41 5.27 -5.73
C HIS A 241 -15.57 6.27 -5.57
N PRO A 242 -16.06 6.50 -4.33
CA PRO A 242 -15.69 5.83 -3.09
C PRO A 242 -16.07 4.35 -3.09
N PRO A 243 -15.32 3.50 -2.35
CA PRO A 243 -15.65 2.09 -2.21
C PRO A 243 -16.99 1.94 -1.48
N LYS A 244 -17.76 0.91 -1.84
CA LYS A 244 -19.02 0.61 -1.14
C LYS A 244 -18.71 -0.02 0.22
N CYS A 245 -19.20 0.65 1.25
CA CYS A 245 -19.51 0.09 2.55
C CYS A 245 -20.99 -0.36 2.49
#